data_AF-A0A820S1Y7-F1
#
_entry.id   AF-A0A820S1Y7-F1
#
_cell.length_a   1.000
_cell.length_b   1.000
_cell.length_c   1.000
_cell.angle_alpha   90.00
_cell.angle_beta   90.00
_cell.angle_gamma   90.00
#
_symmetry.space_group_name_H-M   'P 1'
#
loop_
_entity.id
_entity.type
_entity.pdbx_description
1 polymer ?
#
loop_
_entity_poly.entity_id
_entity_poly.type
_entity_poly.pdbx_seq_one_letter_code
_entity_poly.pdbx_strand_id
1 'polypeptide(L)' 'MRWCEGSKEGSIVVGGNGQGEQPNQLNFPRGLSFDVE' A
#
# COMPACT_ATOMS: atom_id res chain seq x y z
N MET A 1 -3.83 0.95 0.34
CA MET A 1 -4.02 1.32 1.76
C MET A 1 -5.21 0.54 2.29
N ARG A 2 -5.25 0.21 3.58
CA ARG A 2 -6.40 -0.46 4.19
C ARG A 2 -7.08 0.47 5.18
N TRP A 3 -8.36 0.68 4.97
CA TRP A 3 -9.25 1.41 5.87
C TRP A 3 -10.25 0.43 6.45
N CYS A 4 -10.44 0.44 7.77
CA CYS A 4 -11.56 -0.26 8.38
C CYS A 4 -12.76 0.69 8.45
N GLU A 5 -13.96 0.14 8.50
CA GLU A 5 -15.17 0.95 8.63
C GLU A 5 -15.12 1.79 9.91
N GLY A 6 -15.40 3.10 9.78
CA GLY A 6 -15.31 4.05 10.88
C GLY A 6 -13.89 4.51 11.25
N SER A 7 -12.84 4.02 10.58
CA SER A 7 -11.47 4.48 10.83
C SER A 7 -11.28 5.93 10.37
N LYS A 8 -10.62 6.74 11.22
CA LYS A 8 -10.20 8.11 10.89
C LYS A 8 -8.89 8.17 10.11
N GLU A 9 -8.16 7.06 10.09
CA GLU A 9 -6.86 6.92 9.44
C GLU A 9 -6.75 5.54 8.78
N GLY A 10 -6.00 5.49 7.68
CA GLY A 10 -5.71 4.27 6.95
C GLY A 10 -4.33 3.73 7.30
N SER A 11 -4.16 2.42 7.15
CA SER A 11 -2.85 1.78 7.27
C SER A 11 -2.24 1.49 5.90
N ILE A 12 -0.94 1.71 5.77
CA ILE A 12 -0.19 1.28 4.59
C ILE A 12 0.08 -0.23 4.74
N VAL A 13 -0.38 -1.02 3.77
CA VAL A 13 -0.26 -2.49 3.79
C VAL A 13 0.72 -3.04 2.75
N VAL A 14 1.30 -2.18 1.93
CA VAL A 14 2.25 -2.53 0.86
C VAL A 14 3.52 -1.71 0.94
N GLY A 15 4.66 -2.31 0.59
CA GLY A 15 5.96 -1.64 0.62
C GLY A 15 6.64 -1.65 2.00
N GLY A 16 7.82 -1.02 2.07
CA GLY A 16 8.62 -0.90 3.31
C GLY A 16 9.46 -2.13 3.68
N ASN A 17 9.24 -3.29 3.06
CA ASN A 17 9.89 -4.57 3.40
C ASN A 17 10.95 -5.04 2.38
N GLY A 18 11.45 -4.13 1.54
CA GLY A 18 12.38 -4.45 0.46
C GLY A 18 11.74 -5.25 -0.68
N GLN A 19 12.58 -5.73 -1.60
CA GLN A 19 12.20 -6.58 -2.73
C GLN A 19 11.98 -8.03 -2.28
N GLY A 20 10.93 -8.66 -2.81
CA GLY A 20 10.67 -10.10 -2.67
C GLY A 20 9.26 -10.49 -3.12
N GLU A 21 8.87 -11.74 -2.88
CA GLU A 21 7.64 -12.35 -3.40
C GLU A 21 6.41 -12.17 -2.48
N GLN A 22 6.57 -11.50 -1.33
CA GLN A 22 5.45 -11.29 -0.41
C GLN A 22 4.56 -10.13 -0.87
N PRO A 23 3.24 -10.16 -0.57
CA PRO A 23 2.29 -9.12 -0.99
C PRO A 23 2.63 -7.69 -0.49
N ASN A 24 3.44 -7.57 0.55
CA ASN A 24 3.88 -6.31 1.15
C ASN A 24 5.30 -5.88 0.72
N GLN A 25 5.89 -6.53 -0.27
CA GLN A 25 7.20 -6.22 -0.84
C GLN A 25 7.04 -5.55 -2.21
N LEU A 26 7.94 -4.61 -2.52
CA LEU A 26 7.91 -3.87 -3.78
C LEU A 26 9.30 -3.89 -4.40
N ASN A 27 9.35 -4.05 -5.72
CA ASN A 27 10.59 -4.03 -6.49
C ASN A 27 10.64 -2.78 -7.39
N PHE A 28 11.43 -1.78 -7.01
CA PHE A 28 11.55 -0.50 -7.70
C PHE A 28 10.20 0.16 -8.09
N PRO A 29 9.30 0.45 -7.13
CA PRO A 29 8.06 1.14 -7.42
C PRO A 29 8.35 2.56 -7.93
N ARG A 30 7.65 2.99 -8.99
CA ARG A 30 7.83 4.32 -9.61
C ARG A 30 6.80 5.36 -9.17
N GLY A 31 5.74 4.94 -8.49
CA GLY A 31 4.69 5.83 -8.03
C GLY A 31 3.50 5.06 -7.47
N LEU A 32 2.54 5.80 -6.94
CA LEU A 32 1.25 5.30 -6.46
C LEU A 32 0.15 6.08 -7.19
N SER A 33 -0.90 5.37 -7.62
CA SER A 33 -2.09 5.97 -8.20
C SER A 33 -3.29 5.70 -7.30
N PHE A 34 -4.22 6.64 -7.30
CA PHE A 34 -5.55 6.47 -6.73
C PHE A 34 -6.54 6.49 -7.88
N ASP A 35 -7.61 5.72 -7.77
CA ASP A 35 -8.72 5.85 -8.71
C ASP A 35 -9.32 7.26 -8.59
N VAL A 36 -9.67 7.82 -9.74
CA VAL A 36 -10.47 9.03 -9.84
C VAL A 36 -11.94 8.63 -9.89
N GLU A 37 -12.80 9.40 -9.25
CA GLU A 37 -14.26 9.17 -9.24
C GLU A 37 -14.89 9.36 -10.62
#